data_AF-A0A3C1P5Q1-F1
#
_entry.id   AF-A0A3C1P5Q1-F1
#
_cell.length_a   1.000
_cell.length_b   1.000
_cell.length_c   1.000
_cell.angle_alpha   90.00
_cell.angle_beta   90.00
_cell.angle_gamma   90.00
#
_symmetry.space_group_name_H-M   'P 1'
#
loop_
_entity.id
_entity.type
_entity.pdbx_description
1 polymer ?
#
loop_
_entity_poly.entity_id
_entity_poly.type
_entity_poly.pdbx_seq_one_letter_code
_entity_poly.pdbx_strand_id
1 'polypeptide(L)'
;MDSGAALGIPSIAVLQERLAAADYLADDGLATAIFCAARLPQPLLLEGEAGVGKTQVAKALASVLDTPLIRLQCYEGIDASEALYEWNYPR
;
A
#
# COMPACT_ATOMS: atom_id res chain seq x y z
N MET A 1 9.57 -21.17 2.41
CA MET A 1 8.31 -21.00 3.16
C MET A 1 8.51 -19.83 4.11
N ASP A 2 8.68 -18.62 3.57
CA ASP A 2 8.68 -17.44 4.44
C ASP A 2 7.23 -17.09 4.72
N SER A 3 6.84 -17.43 5.94
CA SER A 3 5.54 -17.13 6.52
C SER A 3 5.25 -15.64 6.35
N GLY A 4 4.04 -15.32 5.91
CA GLY A 4 3.53 -13.95 5.83
C GLY A 4 3.54 -13.30 7.20
N ALA A 5 4.70 -12.78 7.59
CA ALA A 5 4.88 -12.01 8.79
C ALA A 5 3.92 -10.82 8.65
N ALA A 6 2.94 -10.75 9.55
CA ALA A 6 2.10 -9.57 9.70
C ALA A 6 3.01 -8.34 9.59
N LEU A 7 2.74 -7.47 8.62
CA LEU A 7 3.51 -6.23 8.44
C LEU A 7 3.70 -5.64 9.84
N GLY A 8 4.95 -5.37 10.24
CA GLY A 8 5.40 -5.16 11.64
C GLY A 8 4.73 -4.00 12.38
N ILE A 9 3.41 -4.10 12.55
CA ILE A 9 2.46 -3.09 13.01
C ILE A 9 1.83 -3.67 14.29
N PRO A 10 2.34 -3.28 15.47
CA PRO A 10 1.93 -3.88 16.74
C PRO A 10 0.53 -3.43 17.19
N SER A 11 0.13 -2.20 16.88
CA SER A 11 -1.19 -1.63 17.21
C SER A 11 -1.58 -0.50 16.24
N ILE A 12 -2.86 -0.11 16.27
CA ILE A 12 -3.39 1.03 15.50
C ILE A 12 -2.73 2.35 15.96
N ALA A 13 -2.57 2.55 17.27
CA ALA A 13 -1.92 3.75 17.81
C ALA A 13 -0.47 3.89 17.32
N VAL A 14 0.31 2.81 17.35
CA VAL A 14 1.69 2.82 16.83
C VAL A 14 1.71 3.07 15.32
N LEU A 15 0.73 2.56 14.56
CA LEU A 15 0.61 2.87 13.14
C LEU A 15 0.37 4.36 12.90
N GLN A 16 -0.56 4.98 13.64
CA GLN A 16 -0.85 6.42 13.53
C GLN A 16 0.37 7.27 13.88
N GLU A 17 1.09 6.94 14.96
CA GLU A 17 2.33 7.63 15.35
C GLU A 17 3.40 7.54 14.25
N ARG A 18 3.61 6.35 13.68
CA ARG A 18 4.59 6.14 12.61
C ARG A 18 4.20 6.84 11.32
N LEU A 19 2.92 6.84 10.96
CA LEU A 19 2.42 7.58 9.79
C LEU A 19 2.57 9.09 9.99
N ALA A 20 2.26 9.61 11.18
CA ALA A 20 2.44 11.03 11.50
C ALA A 20 3.91 11.44 11.42
N ALA A 21 4.83 10.59 11.89
CA ALA A 21 6.27 10.79 11.75
C ALA A 21 6.76 10.72 10.28
N ALA A 22 5.96 10.12 9.39
CA ALA A 22 6.18 10.08 7.95
C ALA A 22 5.32 11.12 7.19
N ASP A 23 4.95 12.22 7.85
CA ASP A 23 4.17 13.34 7.31
C ASP A 23 2.78 12.94 6.79
N TYR A 24 2.16 11.90 7.35
CA TYR A 24 0.82 11.44 6.99
C TYR A 24 -0.09 11.32 8.22
N LEU A 25 -1.14 12.15 8.29
CA LEU A 25 -2.15 12.08 9.35
C LEU A 25 -3.27 11.12 8.95
N ALA A 26 -3.31 9.95 9.58
CA ALA A 26 -4.39 8.98 9.40
C ALA A 26 -5.44 9.13 10.51
N ASP A 27 -6.71 9.19 10.12
CA ASP A 27 -7.81 9.04 11.06
C ASP A 27 -7.93 7.58 11.56
N ASP A 28 -8.78 7.37 12.55
CA ASP A 28 -8.98 6.06 13.15
C ASP A 28 -9.51 5.03 12.15
N GLY A 29 -10.34 5.46 11.20
CA GLY A 29 -10.95 4.59 10.19
C GLY A 29 -9.91 4.01 9.24
N LEU A 30 -9.08 4.88 8.65
CA LEU A 30 -8.00 4.50 7.76
C LEU A 30 -6.92 3.69 8.48
N ALA A 31 -6.53 4.09 9.69
CA ALA A 31 -5.55 3.35 10.48
C ALA A 31 -6.04 1.94 10.83
N THR A 32 -7.33 1.80 11.17
CA THR A 32 -7.96 0.50 11.40
C THR A 32 -7.98 -0.35 10.13
N ALA A 33 -8.36 0.22 9.00
CA ALA A 33 -8.42 -0.50 7.73
C ALA A 33 -7.03 -1.05 7.31
N ILE A 34 -5.99 -0.21 7.39
CA ILE A 34 -4.60 -0.61 7.11
C ILE A 34 -4.14 -1.71 8.07
N PHE A 35 -4.43 -1.56 9.37
CA PHE A 35 -4.07 -2.54 10.38
C PHE A 35 -4.72 -3.90 10.13
N CYS A 36 -6.01 -3.92 9.77
CA CYS A 36 -6.72 -5.13 9.39
C CYS A 36 -6.14 -5.77 8.12
N ALA A 37 -5.88 -4.97 7.07
CA ALA A 37 -5.28 -5.44 5.82
C ALA A 37 -3.91 -6.11 6.07
N ALA A 38 -3.11 -5.53 6.96
CA ALA A 38 -1.80 -6.07 7.35
C ALA A 38 -1.87 -7.40 8.13
N ARG A 39 -2.95 -7.64 8.88
CA ARG A 39 -3.13 -8.87 9.69
C ARG A 39 -3.91 -9.97 8.99
N LEU A 40 -4.79 -9.62 8.07
CA LEU A 40 -5.63 -10.55 7.32
C LEU A 40 -5.05 -10.90 5.93
N PRO A 41 -3.76 -10.62 5.71
CA PRO A 41 -3.14 -10.33 4.41
C PRO A 41 -4.14 -10.09 3.25
N GLN A 42 -5.05 -9.11 3.41
CA GLN A 42 -6.04 -8.77 2.38
C GLN A 42 -5.64 -7.50 1.65
N PRO A 43 -5.84 -7.42 0.32
CA PRO A 43 -5.66 -6.17 -0.43
C PRO A 43 -6.58 -5.06 0.10
N LEU A 44 -6.09 -3.82 0.07
CA LEU A 44 -6.84 -2.63 0.47
C LEU A 44 -7.08 -1.72 -0.73
N LEU A 45 -8.35 -1.48 -1.05
CA LEU A 45 -8.77 -0.46 -2.01
C LEU A 45 -9.11 0.83 -1.26
N LEU A 46 -8.56 1.96 -1.70
CA LEU A 46 -8.82 3.27 -1.11
C LEU A 46 -9.65 4.12 -2.07
N GLU A 47 -10.86 4.47 -1.65
CA GLU A 47 -11.78 5.34 -2.37
C GLU A 47 -11.86 6.72 -1.71
N GLY A 48 -12.19 7.75 -2.49
CA GLY A 48 -12.35 9.12 -1.99
C GLY A 48 -12.09 10.17 -3.06
N GLU A 49 -12.31 11.44 -2.73
CA GLU A 49 -12.15 12.56 -3.65
C GLU A 49 -10.70 12.77 -4.09
N ALA A 50 -10.50 13.44 -5.23
CA ALA A 50 -9.16 13.82 -5.67
C ALA A 50 -8.49 14.72 -4.62
N GLY A 51 -7.22 14.44 -4.29
CA GLY A 51 -6.45 15.26 -3.35
C GLY A 51 -6.52 14.85 -1.87
N VAL A 52 -7.34 13.88 -1.46
CA VAL A 52 -7.48 13.46 -0.04
C VAL A 52 -6.33 12.58 0.51
N GLY A 53 -5.19 12.53 -0.17
CA GLY A 53 -4.01 11.80 0.33
C GLY A 53 -3.92 10.30 -0.02
N LYS A 54 -4.82 9.75 -0.84
CA LYS A 54 -4.79 8.33 -1.27
C LYS A 54 -3.46 7.84 -1.83
N THR A 55 -2.77 8.69 -2.61
CA THR A 55 -1.43 8.35 -3.13
C THR A 55 -0.33 8.53 -2.07
N GLN A 56 -0.52 9.47 -1.13
CA GLN A 56 0.47 9.75 -0.09
C GLN A 56 0.49 8.66 0.98
N VAL A 57 -0.65 8.06 1.33
CA VAL A 57 -0.65 6.97 2.32
C VAL A 57 0.16 5.78 1.85
N ALA A 58 0.17 5.46 0.55
CA ALA A 58 1.00 4.38 0.01
C ALA A 58 2.51 4.67 0.17
N LYS A 59 2.92 5.93 -0.01
CA LYS A 59 4.31 6.37 0.19
C LYS A 59 4.70 6.36 1.67
N ALA A 60 3.85 6.88 2.53
CA ALA A 60 4.06 6.89 3.97
C ALA A 60 4.15 5.45 4.51
N LEU A 61 3.26 4.55 4.08
CA LEU A 61 3.31 3.14 4.46
C LEU A 61 4.60 2.46 4.01
N ALA A 62 5.02 2.64 2.76
CA ALA A 62 6.28 2.08 2.27
C ALA A 62 7.47 2.55 3.12
N SER A 63 7.51 3.83 3.48
CA SER A 63 8.53 4.39 4.37
C SER A 63 8.46 3.83 5.80
N VAL A 64 7.26 3.71 6.38
CA VAL A 64 7.06 3.18 7.75
C VAL A 64 7.43 1.71 7.85
N LEU A 65 7.22 0.96 6.77
CA LEU A 65 7.46 -0.48 6.71
C LEU A 65 8.85 -0.85 6.21
N ASP A 66 9.64 0.14 5.79
CA ASP A 66 10.93 -0.07 5.11
C ASP A 66 10.82 -1.05 3.94
N THR A 67 9.85 -0.80 3.06
CA THR A 67 9.55 -1.65 1.90
C THR A 67 9.53 -0.84 0.61
N PRO A 68 9.84 -1.44 -0.54
CA PRO A 68 9.76 -0.75 -1.82
C PRO A 68 8.30 -0.41 -2.18
N LEU A 69 8.08 0.83 -2.65
CA LEU A 69 6.81 1.23 -3.26
C LEU A 69 6.83 0.95 -4.77
N ILE A 70 6.11 -0.09 -5.19
CA ILE A 70 5.88 -0.37 -6.61
C ILE A 70 4.63 0.39 -7.04
N ARG A 71 4.78 1.28 -8.03
CA ARG A 71 3.68 2.09 -8.57
C ARG A 71 3.40 1.68 -10.02
N LEU A 72 2.25 1.04 -10.24
CA LEU A 72 1.67 0.82 -11.57
C LEU A 72 0.65 1.94 -11.84
N GLN A 73 0.89 2.72 -12.88
CA GLN A 73 -0.06 3.74 -13.32
C GLN A 73 -1.09 3.08 -14.24
N CYS A 74 -2.35 2.98 -13.80
CA CYS A 74 -3.42 2.53 -14.67
C CYS A 74 -3.91 3.70 -15.53
N TYR A 75 -3.95 3.50 -16.85
CA TYR A 75 -4.48 4.44 -17.82
C TYR A 75 -5.26 3.68 -18.90
N GLU A 76 -6.06 4.38 -19.69
CA GLU A 76 -6.84 3.74 -20.76
C GLU A 76 -5.91 3.13 -21.82
N GLY A 77 -6.09 1.85 -22.11
CA GLY A 77 -5.25 1.11 -23.05
C GLY A 77 -4.09 0.34 -22.42
N ILE A 78 -3.83 0.48 -21.11
CA ILE A 78 -2.88 -0.42 -20.43
C ILE A 78 -3.43 -1.85 -20.43
N ASP A 79 -2.59 -2.81 -20.82
CA ASP A 79 -2.93 -4.23 -20.79
C ASP A 79 -1.96 -5.05 -19.91
N ALA A 80 -2.24 -6.35 -19.80
CA ALA A 80 -1.43 -7.24 -18.99
C ALA A 80 -0.01 -7.41 -19.52
N SER A 81 0.21 -7.32 -20.84
CA SER A 81 1.55 -7.46 -21.45
C SER A 81 2.42 -6.22 -21.18
N GLU A 82 1.80 -5.05 -21.16
CA GLU A 82 2.44 -3.79 -20.79
C GLU A 82 2.73 -3.72 -19.28
N ALA A 83 1.82 -4.23 -18.44
CA ALA A 83 1.96 -4.21 -16.99
C ALA A 83 2.86 -5.33 -16.44
N LEU A 84 2.80 -6.52 -17.04
CA LEU A 84 3.53 -7.73 -16.68
C LEU A 84 4.40 -8.09 -17.89
N TYR A 85 5.59 -7.51 -17.94
CA TYR A 85 6.59 -7.76 -18.99
C TYR A 85 6.54 -9.20 -19.53
N GLU A 86 6.13 -9.39 -20.79
CA GLU A 86 6.13 -10.70 -21.44
C GLU A 86 7.53 -11.06 -21.93
N TRP A 87 8.14 -12.08 -21.31
CA TRP A 87 9.36 -12.71 -21.80
C TRP A 87 9.02 -14.03 -22.49
N ASN A 88 8.34 -13.98 -23.64
CA ASN A 88 8.25 -15.15 -24.52
C ASN A 88 7.99 -14.75 -25.97
N TYR A 89 8.98 -14.13 -26.62
CA TYR A 89 9.03 -14.13 -28.08
C TYR A 89 9.70 -15.43 -28.55
N PRO A 90 8.99 -16.39 -29.14
CA PRO A 90 9.64 -17.44 -29.91
C PRO A 90 10.41 -16.76 -31.06
N ARG A 91 11.69 -17.10 -31.19
CA ARG A 91 12.49 -16.72 -32.37
C ARG A 91 11.93 -17.34 -33.64
#